data_AF-A0A3Q3BLU6-F1
#
_entry.id   AF-A0A3Q3BLU6-F1
#
_cell.length_a   1.000
_cell.length_b   1.000
_cell.length_c   1.000
_cell.angle_alpha   90.00
_cell.angle_beta   90.00
_cell.angle_gamma   90.00
#
_symmetry.space_group_name_H-M   'P 1'
#
loop_
_entity.id
_entity.type
_entity.pdbx_description
1 polymer ?
#
loop_
_entity_poly.entity_id
_entity_poly.type
_entity_poly.pdbx_seq_one_letter_code
_entity_poly.pdbx_strand_id
1 'polypeptide(L)'
;MTTDTPAQSVGSGVMTFTPSKEEFKDFVQYVAYMESQGAHKAGIAKIIPPEGWKPRKTYDDMDDLVIPAPIQQVVTGQSGLFTQYNIQKKPMTVQEFRKTSNLDKFCSPIYVDFDELERKFWKNLTFNPPLYGADVSGTLYDPVSGLQSQIFSARGEL
;
A
#
# COMPACT_ATOMS: atom_id res chain seq x y z
N MET A 1 6.65 -47.03 22.13
CA MET A 1 5.87 -46.74 20.91
C MET A 1 4.95 -45.57 21.22
N THR A 2 5.48 -44.35 21.19
CA THR A 2 4.68 -43.12 21.29
C THR A 2 4.63 -42.53 19.90
N THR A 3 3.48 -42.67 19.25
CA THR A 3 3.21 -42.07 17.95
C THR A 3 2.93 -40.59 18.17
N ASP A 4 3.93 -39.74 17.94
CA ASP A 4 3.70 -38.31 17.75
C ASP A 4 2.96 -38.12 16.42
N THR A 5 1.67 -37.81 16.52
CA THR A 5 0.90 -37.33 15.38
C THR A 5 1.32 -35.88 15.11
N PRO A 6 1.84 -35.53 13.92
CA PRO A 6 2.14 -34.15 13.61
C PRO A 6 0.82 -33.37 13.60
N ALA A 7 0.74 -32.32 14.42
CA ALA A 7 -0.35 -31.37 14.37
C ALA A 7 -0.44 -30.83 12.94
N GLN A 8 -1.58 -31.03 12.28
CA GLN A 8 -1.89 -30.41 11.01
C GLN A 8 -1.82 -28.90 11.20
N SER A 9 -0.78 -28.25 10.66
CA SER A 9 -0.76 -26.81 10.53
C SER A 9 -1.85 -26.44 9.53
N VAL A 10 -3.03 -26.06 10.03
CA VAL A 10 -4.04 -25.36 9.23
C VAL A 10 -3.32 -24.12 8.69
N GLY A 11 -3.00 -24.12 7.40
CA GLY A 11 -2.26 -23.02 6.78
C GLY A 11 -3.03 -21.73 6.98
N SER A 12 -2.40 -20.74 7.64
CA SER A 12 -2.98 -19.41 7.79
C SER A 12 -2.90 -18.67 6.46
N GLY A 13 -3.86 -18.93 5.58
CA GLY A 13 -4.06 -18.14 4.37
C GLY A 13 -4.39 -16.68 4.70
N VAL A 14 -4.08 -15.78 3.76
CA VAL A 14 -4.43 -14.35 3.88
C VAL A 14 -5.95 -14.20 3.90
N MET A 15 -6.48 -13.67 5.00
CA MET A 15 -7.92 -13.49 5.18
C MET A 15 -8.40 -12.19 4.52
N THR A 16 -9.60 -12.22 3.93
CA THR A 16 -10.30 -11.04 3.40
C THR A 16 -11.59 -10.80 4.18
N PHE A 17 -11.78 -9.58 4.67
CA PHE A 17 -12.93 -9.15 5.46
C PHE A 17 -13.75 -8.09 4.72
N THR A 18 -15.07 -8.16 4.85
CA THR A 18 -16.05 -7.22 4.25
C THR A 18 -17.01 -6.71 5.33
N PRO A 19 -16.59 -5.77 6.20
CA PRO A 19 -17.42 -5.27 7.28
C PRO A 19 -18.70 -4.58 6.80
N SER A 20 -19.74 -4.65 7.63
CA SER A 20 -20.86 -3.72 7.58
C SER A 20 -20.42 -2.29 7.94
N LYS A 21 -21.30 -1.31 7.67
CA LYS A 21 -21.05 0.09 8.08
C LYS A 21 -20.92 0.22 9.59
N GLU A 22 -21.62 -0.60 10.35
CA GLU A 22 -21.61 -0.62 11.81
C GLU A 22 -20.27 -1.14 12.34
N GLU A 23 -19.79 -2.27 11.80
CA GLU A 23 -18.51 -2.87 12.17
C GLU A 23 -17.31 -1.99 11.77
N PHE A 24 -17.42 -1.25 10.66
CA PHE A 24 -16.33 -0.43 10.13
C PHE A 24 -16.10 0.89 10.89
N LYS A 25 -16.99 1.27 11.82
CA LYS A 25 -16.90 2.54 12.57
C LYS A 25 -15.75 2.56 13.57
N ASP A 26 -15.51 1.44 14.26
CA ASP A 26 -14.48 1.33 15.29
C ASP A 26 -13.29 0.52 14.77
N PHE A 27 -12.24 1.24 14.37
CA PHE A 27 -11.02 0.63 13.84
C PHE A 27 -10.37 -0.34 14.83
N VAL A 28 -10.26 0.04 16.10
CA VAL A 28 -9.55 -0.76 17.11
C VAL A 28 -10.33 -2.03 17.42
N GLN A 29 -11.65 -1.90 17.58
CA GLN A 29 -12.53 -3.05 17.79
C GLN A 29 -12.51 -3.99 16.59
N TYR A 30 -12.50 -3.47 15.36
CA TYR A 30 -12.49 -4.30 14.16
C TYR A 30 -11.15 -5.03 13.97
N VAL A 31 -10.02 -4.40 14.31
CA VAL A 31 -8.71 -5.07 14.35
C VAL A 31 -8.72 -6.22 15.35
N ALA A 32 -9.19 -5.99 16.58
CA ALA A 32 -9.30 -7.04 17.60
C ALA A 32 -10.21 -8.20 17.14
N TYR A 33 -11.30 -7.89 16.44
CA TYR A 33 -12.16 -8.90 15.82
C TYR A 33 -11.39 -9.74 14.79
N MET A 34 -10.69 -9.12 13.82
CA MET A 34 -9.90 -9.87 12.83
C MET A 34 -8.82 -10.74 13.49
N GLU A 35 -8.18 -10.25 14.55
CA GLU A 35 -7.20 -11.03 15.30
C GLU A 35 -7.83 -12.24 16.00
N SER A 36 -9.04 -12.09 16.56
CA SER A 36 -9.79 -13.22 17.15
C SER A 36 -10.14 -14.31 16.12
N GLN A 37 -10.24 -13.94 14.84
CA GLN A 37 -10.43 -14.88 13.72
C GLN A 37 -9.11 -15.50 13.21
N GLY A 38 -7.96 -15.10 13.78
CA GLY A 38 -6.65 -15.62 13.41
C GLY A 38 -5.97 -14.91 12.25
N ALA A 39 -6.45 -13.74 11.80
CA ALA A 39 -5.89 -13.02 10.66
C ALA A 39 -4.41 -12.65 10.83
N HIS A 40 -4.02 -12.30 12.05
CA HIS A 40 -2.64 -11.95 12.39
C HIS A 40 -1.63 -13.07 12.11
N LYS A 41 -2.06 -14.34 12.10
CA LYS A 41 -1.20 -15.49 11.85
C LYS A 41 -0.64 -15.53 10.42
N ALA A 42 -1.31 -14.88 9.47
CA ALA A 42 -0.83 -14.74 8.09
C ALA A 42 0.17 -13.57 7.92
N GLY A 43 0.29 -12.68 8.92
CA GLY A 43 1.11 -11.45 8.83
C GLY A 43 0.50 -10.34 7.97
N ILE A 44 -0.53 -10.63 7.17
CA ILE A 44 -1.28 -9.68 6.35
C ILE A 44 -2.75 -10.09 6.27
N ALA A 45 -3.64 -9.10 6.24
CA ALA A 45 -5.07 -9.26 6.03
C ALA A 45 -5.58 -8.18 5.07
N LYS A 46 -6.65 -8.48 4.33
CA LYS A 46 -7.32 -7.53 3.43
C LYS A 46 -8.67 -7.13 4.00
N ILE A 47 -8.98 -5.83 4.01
CA ILE A 47 -10.31 -5.31 4.33
C ILE A 47 -10.87 -4.63 3.09
N ILE A 48 -12.07 -5.02 2.67
CA ILE A 48 -12.84 -4.32 1.63
C ILE A 48 -13.84 -3.44 2.38
N PRO A 49 -13.72 -2.10 2.33
CA PRO A 49 -14.60 -1.21 3.09
C PRO A 49 -16.06 -1.34 2.65
N PRO A 50 -17.03 -0.95 3.50
CA PRO A 50 -18.45 -1.01 3.17
C PRO A 50 -18.77 -0.20 1.91
N GLU A 51 -19.77 -0.66 1.15
CA GLU A 51 -20.21 0.04 -0.05
C GLU A 51 -20.59 1.51 0.23
N GLY A 52 -20.11 2.39 -0.64
CA GLY A 52 -20.33 3.83 -0.56
C GLY A 52 -19.40 4.58 0.40
N TRP A 53 -18.59 3.88 1.22
CA TRP A 53 -17.54 4.54 2.00
C TRP A 53 -16.45 5.06 1.06
N LYS A 54 -16.11 6.35 1.20
CA LYS A 54 -15.04 7.00 0.45
C LYS A 54 -14.24 7.91 1.40
N PRO A 55 -12.91 7.85 1.39
CA PRO A 55 -12.08 8.72 2.23
C PRO A 55 -12.04 10.17 1.70
N ARG A 56 -12.43 10.38 0.44
CA ARG A 56 -12.32 11.63 -0.30
C ARG A 56 -13.33 11.70 -1.44
N LYS A 57 -13.78 12.91 -1.79
CA LYS A 57 -14.72 13.15 -2.89
C LYS A 57 -14.12 12.99 -4.29
N THR A 58 -12.95 13.60 -4.55
CA THR A 58 -12.26 13.55 -5.86
C THR A 58 -10.74 13.61 -5.70
N TYR A 59 -10.01 13.14 -6.71
CA TYR A 59 -8.55 13.20 -6.84
C TYR A 59 -8.08 14.09 -8.00
N ASP A 60 -8.96 14.92 -8.57
CA ASP A 60 -8.62 15.80 -9.70
C ASP A 60 -7.65 16.94 -9.31
N ASP A 61 -7.53 17.22 -8.01
CA ASP A 61 -6.68 18.26 -7.41
C ASP A 61 -5.25 17.77 -7.07
N MET A 62 -4.88 16.57 -7.51
CA MET A 62 -3.64 15.91 -7.10
C MET A 62 -2.40 16.36 -7.87
N ASP A 63 -2.55 17.04 -9.01
CA ASP A 63 -1.46 17.29 -9.96
C ASP A 63 -0.30 18.11 -9.38
N ASP A 64 -0.63 19.08 -8.52
CA ASP A 64 0.33 20.02 -7.93
C ASP A 64 0.99 19.49 -6.64
N LEU A 65 0.57 18.32 -6.14
CA LEU A 65 1.19 17.71 -4.97
C LEU A 65 2.66 17.41 -5.25
N VAL A 66 3.54 17.85 -4.35
CA VAL A 66 5.00 17.67 -4.48
C VAL A 66 5.43 16.35 -3.85
N ILE A 67 6.19 15.57 -4.59
CA ILE A 67 6.99 14.44 -4.10
C ILE A 67 8.38 15.01 -3.80
N PRO A 68 8.75 15.22 -2.52
CA PRO A 68 9.97 15.95 -2.16
C PRO A 68 11.26 15.16 -2.44
N ALA A 69 11.21 13.83 -2.32
CA ALA A 69 12.38 12.97 -2.47
C ALA A 69 12.02 11.66 -3.21
N PRO A 70 11.65 11.72 -4.50
CA PRO A 70 11.39 10.50 -5.28
C PRO A 70 12.65 9.64 -5.33
N ILE A 71 12.51 8.32 -5.23
CA ILE A 71 13.63 7.38 -5.25
C ILE A 71 13.59 6.54 -6.53
N GLN A 72 14.74 6.39 -7.19
CA GLN A 72 14.91 5.39 -8.24
C GLN A 72 15.36 4.06 -7.62
N GLN A 73 14.63 3.00 -7.89
CA GLN A 73 14.86 1.68 -7.30
C GLN A 73 15.77 0.84 -8.21
N VAL A 74 17.08 0.85 -7.93
CA VAL A 74 18.04 0.05 -8.68
C VAL A 74 18.12 -1.34 -8.04
N VAL A 75 17.74 -2.36 -8.79
CA VAL A 75 17.77 -3.75 -8.30
C VAL A 75 18.91 -4.51 -8.96
N THR A 76 19.66 -5.25 -8.14
CA THR A 76 20.72 -6.17 -8.57
C THR A 76 20.45 -7.55 -8.00
N GLY A 77 20.93 -8.61 -8.65
CA GLY A 77 20.73 -9.99 -8.23
C GLY A 77 20.19 -10.87 -9.34
N GLN A 78 19.97 -12.15 -9.03
CA GLN A 78 19.54 -13.16 -9.99
C GLN A 78 18.92 -14.37 -9.28
N SER A 79 18.23 -15.21 -10.04
CA SER A 79 17.66 -16.49 -9.55
C SER A 79 16.78 -16.34 -8.30
N GLY A 80 15.98 -15.27 -8.24
CA GLY A 80 15.05 -15.02 -7.14
C GLY A 80 15.64 -14.31 -5.91
N LEU A 81 16.95 -14.05 -5.89
CA LEU A 81 17.61 -13.32 -4.81
C LEU A 81 18.08 -11.95 -5.31
N PHE A 82 17.59 -10.88 -4.67
CA PHE A 82 17.82 -9.51 -5.11
C PHE A 82 18.20 -8.59 -3.96
N THR A 83 18.94 -7.52 -4.29
CA THR A 83 19.23 -6.38 -3.41
C THR A 83 18.78 -5.11 -4.13
N GLN A 84 17.96 -4.30 -3.46
CA GLN A 84 17.47 -3.01 -3.98
C GLN A 84 18.26 -1.86 -3.33
N TYR A 85 18.74 -0.94 -4.17
CA TYR A 85 19.36 0.33 -3.79
C TYR A 85 18.42 1.48 -4.18
N ASN A 86 18.25 2.44 -3.28
CA ASN A 86 17.40 3.61 -3.51
C ASN A 86 18.26 4.82 -3.84
N ILE A 87 18.11 5.38 -5.04
CA ILE A 87 18.82 6.58 -5.48
C ILE A 87 17.84 7.75 -5.48
N GLN A 88 17.98 8.66 -4.52
CA GLN A 88 17.15 9.87 -4.44
C GLN A 88 17.32 10.73 -5.70
N LYS A 89 16.20 11.24 -6.21
CA LYS A 89 16.09 12.17 -7.34
C LYS A 89 15.60 13.54 -6.87
N LYS A 90 15.60 14.50 -7.78
CA LYS A 90 15.11 15.86 -7.50
C LYS A 90 13.60 15.83 -7.22
N PRO A 91 13.08 16.76 -6.39
CA PRO A 91 11.65 16.90 -6.20
C PRO A 91 10.90 17.00 -7.53
N MET A 92 9.68 16.47 -7.57
CA MET A 92 8.82 16.54 -8.74
C MET A 92 7.35 16.58 -8.31
N THR A 93 6.46 17.07 -9.16
CA THR A 93 5.01 17.02 -8.90
C THR A 93 4.43 15.64 -9.22
N VAL A 94 3.25 15.34 -8.67
CA VAL A 94 2.49 14.15 -9.04
C VAL A 94 2.15 14.16 -10.54
N GLN A 95 1.92 15.34 -11.14
CA GLN A 95 1.73 15.43 -12.59
C GLN A 95 2.96 14.96 -13.37
N GLU A 96 4.16 15.42 -12.98
CA GLU A 96 5.42 15.00 -13.62
C GLU A 96 5.68 13.50 -13.40
N PHE A 97 5.38 12.99 -12.20
CA PHE A 97 5.51 11.57 -11.88
C PHE A 97 4.57 10.73 -12.75
N ARG A 98 3.29 11.13 -12.87
CA ARG A 98 2.30 10.45 -13.72
C ARG A 98 2.72 10.44 -15.20
N LYS A 99 3.20 11.58 -15.72
CA LYS A 99 3.75 11.67 -17.08
C LYS A 99 4.90 10.68 -17.27
N THR A 100 5.81 10.58 -16.31
CA THR A 100 6.96 9.68 -16.35
C THR A 100 6.54 8.21 -16.31
N SER A 101 5.62 7.84 -15.40
CA SER A 101 5.13 6.47 -15.26
C SER A 101 4.36 5.96 -16.48
N ASN A 102 3.80 6.87 -17.28
CA ASN A 102 3.07 6.54 -18.51
C ASN A 102 3.95 6.51 -19.78
N LEU A 103 5.24 6.81 -19.68
CA LEU A 103 6.16 6.63 -20.81
C LEU A 103 6.27 5.13 -21.16
N ASP A 104 6.44 4.81 -22.43
CA ASP A 104 6.57 3.42 -22.93
C ASP A 104 7.62 2.58 -22.19
N LYS A 105 8.64 3.25 -21.63
CA LYS A 105 9.70 2.60 -20.84
C LYS A 105 9.23 2.11 -19.46
N PHE A 106 8.23 2.77 -18.88
CA PHE A 106 7.82 2.59 -17.48
C PHE A 106 6.37 2.13 -17.33
N CYS A 107 5.55 2.25 -18.38
CA CYS A 107 4.17 1.82 -18.34
C CYS A 107 4.07 0.31 -18.14
N SER A 108 2.95 -0.12 -17.57
CA SER A 108 2.68 -1.54 -17.36
C SER A 108 2.74 -2.31 -18.68
N PRO A 109 3.44 -3.47 -18.73
CA PRO A 109 3.43 -4.29 -19.93
C PRO A 109 2.02 -4.83 -20.19
N ILE A 110 1.72 -5.22 -21.43
CA ILE A 110 0.49 -5.98 -21.74
C ILE A 110 0.59 -7.36 -21.08
N TYR A 111 -0.46 -7.84 -20.43
CA TYR A 111 -0.56 -9.18 -19.83
C TYR A 111 -2.00 -9.71 -19.89
N VAL A 112 -2.17 -11.03 -19.85
CA VAL A 112 -3.51 -11.68 -19.91
C VAL A 112 -4.08 -11.96 -18.52
N ASP A 113 -3.23 -12.25 -17.54
CA ASP A 113 -3.59 -12.56 -16.16
C ASP A 113 -2.50 -12.12 -15.16
N PHE A 114 -2.81 -12.24 -13.86
CA PHE A 114 -1.88 -11.84 -12.80
C PHE A 114 -0.62 -12.71 -12.74
N ASP A 115 -0.70 -13.98 -13.12
CA ASP A 115 0.45 -14.89 -13.13
C ASP A 115 1.47 -14.49 -14.20
N GLU A 116 1.00 -14.06 -15.37
CA GLU A 116 1.85 -13.50 -16.41
C GLU A 116 2.49 -12.17 -15.97
N LEU A 117 1.71 -11.28 -15.35
CA LEU A 117 2.24 -10.02 -14.84
C LEU A 117 3.30 -10.25 -13.76
N GLU A 118 3.07 -11.16 -12.83
CA GLU A 118 4.03 -11.55 -11.79
C GLU A 118 5.31 -12.13 -12.40
N ARG A 119 5.20 -13.04 -13.37
CA ARG A 119 6.36 -13.58 -14.09
C ARG A 119 7.14 -12.48 -14.79
N LYS A 120 6.46 -11.50 -15.41
CA LYS A 120 7.09 -10.34 -16.05
C LYS A 120 7.77 -9.44 -15.03
N PHE A 121 7.17 -9.23 -13.86
CA PHE A 121 7.78 -8.46 -12.77
C PHE A 121 9.10 -9.10 -12.35
N TRP A 122 9.09 -10.37 -11.92
CA TRP A 122 10.32 -11.04 -11.43
C TRP A 122 11.39 -11.20 -12.51
N LYS A 123 10.98 -11.44 -13.76
CA LYS A 123 11.91 -11.54 -14.90
C LYS A 123 12.60 -10.22 -15.21
N ASN A 124 11.90 -9.09 -15.06
CA ASN A 124 12.39 -7.80 -15.53
C ASN A 124 12.85 -6.86 -14.40
N LEU A 125 12.79 -7.28 -13.14
CA LEU A 125 13.05 -6.44 -11.96
C LEU A 125 14.39 -5.68 -11.99
N THR A 126 15.43 -6.24 -12.61
CA THR A 126 16.76 -5.62 -12.72
C THR A 126 16.93 -4.68 -13.92
N PHE A 127 15.93 -4.59 -14.79
CA PHE A 127 15.94 -3.72 -15.97
C PHE A 127 15.08 -2.48 -15.71
N ASN A 128 15.44 -1.36 -16.34
CA ASN A 128 14.69 -0.10 -16.26
C ASN A 128 14.29 0.30 -14.82
N PRO A 129 15.25 0.69 -13.96
CA PRO A 129 14.99 1.06 -12.57
C PRO A 129 13.83 2.07 -12.44
N PRO A 130 12.69 1.69 -11.82
CA PRO A 130 11.51 2.53 -11.74
C PRO A 130 11.72 3.68 -10.74
N LEU A 131 10.87 4.71 -10.85
CA LEU A 131 10.75 5.76 -9.85
C LEU A 131 9.64 5.41 -8.87
N TYR A 132 9.86 5.71 -7.59
CA TYR A 132 8.88 5.55 -6.53
C TYR A 132 8.80 6.83 -5.69
N GLY A 133 7.60 7.44 -5.64
CA GLY A 133 7.30 8.59 -4.80
C GLY A 133 6.94 8.18 -3.37
N ALA A 134 7.87 7.52 -2.68
CA ALA A 134 7.71 7.04 -1.31
C ALA A 134 7.84 8.17 -0.28
N ASP A 135 7.44 7.87 0.96
CA ASP A 135 7.72 8.68 2.15
C ASP A 135 7.26 10.16 2.07
N VAL A 136 6.18 10.41 1.32
CA VAL A 136 5.56 11.73 1.19
C VAL A 136 4.69 11.99 2.43
N SER A 137 5.07 12.98 3.23
CA SER A 137 4.29 13.40 4.39
C SER A 137 2.99 14.09 3.97
N GLY A 138 1.84 13.60 4.44
CA GLY A 138 0.53 14.19 4.14
C GLY A 138 -0.61 13.19 4.32
N THR A 139 -1.83 13.62 4.01
CA THR A 139 -3.01 12.75 3.93
C THR A 139 -3.88 13.18 2.76
N LEU A 140 -4.53 12.20 2.12
CA LEU A 140 -5.55 12.43 1.10
C LEU A 140 -6.97 12.26 1.63
N TYR A 141 -7.14 12.05 2.93
CA TYR A 141 -8.48 12.03 3.54
C TYR A 141 -9.06 13.46 3.54
N ASP A 142 -10.33 13.58 3.17
CA ASP A 142 -11.04 14.85 3.32
C ASP A 142 -11.06 15.23 4.82
N PRO A 143 -10.93 16.53 5.16
CA PRO A 143 -11.08 16.97 6.53
C PRO A 143 -12.43 16.53 7.10
N VAL A 144 -12.42 15.95 8.30
CA VAL A 144 -13.66 15.65 9.02
C VAL A 144 -14.30 16.98 9.37
N SER A 145 -15.48 17.25 8.79
CA SER A 145 -16.29 18.42 9.11
C SER A 145 -16.54 18.46 10.63
N GLY A 146 -15.88 19.39 11.34
CA GLY A 146 -16.06 19.60 12.78
C GLY A 146 -14.81 19.44 13.67
N LEU A 147 -13.68 18.92 13.16
CA LEU A 147 -12.47 18.67 13.98
C LEU A 147 -11.34 19.70 13.83
N GLN A 148 -11.47 20.66 12.91
CA GLN A 148 -10.49 21.74 12.75
C GLN A 148 -10.38 22.67 13.97
N SER A 149 -11.41 22.70 14.84
CA SER A 149 -11.39 23.56 16.03
C SER A 149 -10.60 23.00 17.21
N GLN A 150 -10.39 21.69 17.32
CA GLN A 150 -9.78 21.09 18.51
C GLN A 150 -8.28 20.80 18.38
N ILE A 151 -7.78 20.52 17.17
CA ILE A 151 -6.36 20.14 16.97
C ILE A 151 -5.42 21.35 17.06
N PHE A 152 -5.87 22.54 16.63
CA PHE A 152 -5.05 23.76 16.73
C PHE A 152 -5.05 24.37 18.14
N SER A 153 -6.04 24.07 18.99
CA SER A 153 -6.07 24.56 20.38
C SER A 153 -5.08 23.82 21.29
N ALA A 154 -4.63 22.61 20.93
CA ALA A 154 -3.78 21.78 21.78
C ALA A 154 -2.27 21.93 21.51
N ARG A 155 -1.85 22.82 20.60
CA ARG A 155 -0.44 23.05 20.24
C ARG A 155 0.07 24.46 20.60
N GLY A 156 -0.72 25.22 21.37
CA GLY A 156 -0.43 26.63 21.72
C GLY A 156 -0.02 26.86 23.18
N GLU A 157 0.12 25.83 24.00
CA GLU A 157 0.64 25.96 25.36
C GLU A 157 1.81 24.99 25.53
N LEU A 158 3.03 25.49 25.27
CA LEU A 158 4.30 25.25 25.97
C LEU A 158 5.39 26.09 25.29
#